data_AF-A0A7C5JL71-F1
#
_entry.id   AF-A0A7C5JL71-F1
#
_cell.length_a   1.000
_cell.length_b   1.000
_cell.length_c   1.000
_cell.angle_alpha   90.00
_cell.angle_beta   90.00
_cell.angle_gamma   90.00
#
_symmetry.space_group_name_H-M   'P 1'
#
loop_
_entity.id
_entity.type
_entity.pdbx_description
1 polymer ?
#
loop_
_entity_poly.entity_id
_entity_poly.type
_entity_poly.pdbx_seq_one_letter_code
_entity_poly.pdbx_strand_id
1 'polypeptide(L)'
;MIRKLLHKTQQVYLVFLIAIFLVIAPLFYFIVNSLYITNADESLLLHKTIFINKSLPQLKESDVPVWNKYNTDIKILAPKYLKNDSIFYNIHTNSLEQEEEPYRELL
;
A
#
# COMPACT_ATOMS: atom_id res chain seq x y z
N MET A 1 34.03 -0.19 45.46
CA MET A 1 32.84 -1.05 45.42
C MET A 1 31.69 -0.44 44.61
N ILE A 2 31.36 0.85 44.78
CA ILE A 2 30.24 1.55 44.10
C ILE A 2 30.34 1.55 42.56
N ARG A 3 31.51 1.83 41.98
CA ARG A 3 31.70 1.87 40.52
C ARG A 3 31.38 0.54 39.82
N LYS A 4 31.61 -0.60 40.51
CA LYS A 4 31.39 -1.94 39.96
C LYS A 4 29.91 -2.31 39.89
N LEU A 5 29.11 -1.83 40.84
CA LEU A 5 27.64 -1.98 40.78
C LEU A 5 27.05 -1.09 39.68
N LEU A 6 27.50 0.16 39.58
CA LEU A 6 27.00 1.11 38.58
C LEU A 6 27.18 0.59 37.14
N HIS A 7 28.37 0.07 36.81
CA HIS A 7 28.62 -0.52 35.49
C HIS A 7 27.76 -1.76 35.21
N LYS A 8 27.52 -2.60 36.22
CA LYS A 8 26.68 -3.80 36.06
C LYS A 8 25.23 -3.42 35.80
N THR A 9 24.69 -2.43 36.51
CA THR A 9 23.33 -1.92 36.27
C THR A 9 23.21 -1.23 34.91
N GLN A 10 24.22 -0.46 34.49
CA GLN A 10 24.26 0.19 33.18
C GLN A 10 24.26 -0.82 32.03
N GLN A 11 24.98 -1.94 32.16
CA GLN A 11 24.96 -3.02 31.17
C GLN A 11 23.58 -3.67 31.06
N VAL A 12 22.90 -3.89 32.18
CA VAL A 12 21.53 -4.45 32.18
C VAL A 12 20.56 -3.50 31.47
N TYR A 13 20.62 -2.19 31.76
CA TYR A 13 19.80 -1.21 31.05
C TYR A 13 20.09 -1.16 29.55
N LEU A 14 21.35 -1.28 29.16
CA LEU A 14 21.74 -1.29 27.75
C LEU A 14 21.19 -2.52 27.02
N VAL A 15 21.29 -3.71 27.62
CA VAL A 15 20.68 -4.93 27.06
C VAL A 15 19.16 -4.80 26.96
N PHE A 16 18.52 -4.24 27.99
CA PHE A 16 17.08 -4.02 28.00
C PHE A 16 16.63 -3.04 26.90
N LEU A 17 17.39 -1.96 26.71
CA LEU A 17 17.14 -0.98 25.64
C LEU A 17 17.24 -1.65 24.26
N ILE A 18 18.29 -2.43 24.02
CA ILE A 18 18.48 -3.15 22.75
C ILE A 18 17.33 -4.14 22.52
N ALA A 19 16.93 -4.89 23.55
CA ALA A 19 15.82 -5.83 23.46
C ALA A 19 14.50 -5.11 23.11
N ILE A 20 14.24 -3.96 23.73
CA ILE A 20 13.09 -3.11 23.40
C ILE A 20 13.15 -2.67 21.94
N PHE A 21 14.28 -2.16 21.46
CA PHE A 21 14.41 -1.71 20.07
C PHE A 21 14.16 -2.84 19.06
N LEU A 22 14.67 -4.04 19.35
CA LEU A 22 14.45 -5.21 18.50
C LEU A 22 12.99 -5.65 18.43
N VAL A 23 12.17 -5.33 19.44
CA VAL A 23 10.73 -5.62 19.43
C VAL A 23 9.92 -4.48 18.82
N ILE A 24 10.26 -3.23 19.15
CA ILE A 24 9.52 -2.06 18.67
C ILE A 24 9.67 -1.89 17.16
N ALA A 25 10.87 -2.08 16.60
CA ALA A 25 11.10 -1.91 15.17
C ALA A 25 10.18 -2.80 14.29
N PRO A 26 10.12 -4.13 14.47
CA PRO A 26 9.22 -4.97 13.68
C PRO A 26 7.75 -4.67 14.00
N LEU A 27 7.40 -4.43 15.27
CA LEU A 27 6.03 -4.09 15.65
C LEU A 27 5.55 -2.82 14.93
N PHE A 28 6.38 -1.78 14.93
CA PHE A 28 6.09 -0.53 14.25
C PHE A 28 5.96 -0.73 12.74
N TYR A 29 6.87 -1.52 12.14
CA TYR A 29 6.79 -1.87 10.72
C TYR A 29 5.44 -2.51 10.38
N PHE A 30 4.99 -3.51 11.14
CA PHE A 30 3.71 -4.18 10.88
C PHE A 30 2.51 -3.24 11.01
N ILE A 31 2.51 -2.36 12.02
CA ILE A 31 1.44 -1.38 12.21
C ILE A 31 1.38 -0.41 11.03
N VAL A 32 2.51 0.19 10.66
CA VAL A 32 2.56 1.16 9.56
C VAL A 32 2.22 0.50 8.23
N ASN A 33 2.77 -0.69 7.96
CA ASN A 33 2.47 -1.43 6.75
C ASN A 33 0.97 -1.79 6.66
N SER A 34 0.35 -2.19 7.77
CA SER A 34 -1.09 -2.45 7.82
C SER A 34 -1.89 -1.18 7.50
N LEU A 35 -1.57 -0.06 8.13
CA LEU A 35 -2.25 1.22 7.88
C LEU A 35 -2.09 1.67 6.43
N TYR A 36 -0.88 1.53 5.87
CA TYR A 36 -0.59 1.90 4.50
C TYR A 36 -1.44 1.10 3.50
N ILE A 37 -1.53 -0.23 3.71
CA ILE A 37 -2.35 -1.12 2.89
C ILE A 37 -3.83 -0.75 2.99
N THR A 38 -4.35 -0.58 4.21
CA THR A 38 -5.75 -0.25 4.42
C THR A 38 -6.12 1.07 3.75
N ASN A 39 -5.28 2.10 3.89
CA ASN A 39 -5.51 3.39 3.25
C ASN A 39 -5.51 3.28 1.71
N ALA A 40 -4.61 2.48 1.14
CA ALA A 40 -4.58 2.23 -0.30
C ALA A 40 -5.87 1.53 -0.77
N ASP A 41 -6.32 0.51 -0.06
CA ASP A 41 -7.54 -0.24 -0.38
C ASP A 41 -8.79 0.64 -0.28
N GLU A 42 -8.90 1.45 0.77
CA GLU A 42 -9.99 2.40 0.95
C GLU A 42 -10.03 3.44 -0.18
N SER A 43 -8.86 3.95 -0.60
CA SER A 43 -8.78 4.89 -1.71
C SER A 43 -9.21 4.25 -3.03
N LEU A 44 -8.84 3.00 -3.30
CA LEU A 44 -9.27 2.27 -4.50
C LEU A 44 -10.80 2.09 -4.53
N LEU A 45 -11.39 1.69 -3.40
CA LEU A 45 -12.83 1.55 -3.26
C LEU A 45 -13.55 2.89 -3.45
N LEU A 46 -13.02 3.97 -2.88
CA LEU A 46 -13.56 5.31 -3.05
C LEU A 46 -13.54 5.74 -4.52
N HIS A 47 -12.44 5.53 -5.23
CA HIS A 47 -12.34 5.83 -6.66
C HIS A 47 -13.34 5.03 -7.48
N LYS A 48 -13.52 3.73 -7.17
CA LYS A 48 -14.57 2.91 -7.80
C LYS A 48 -15.96 3.49 -7.57
N THR A 49 -16.30 3.84 -6.34
CA THR A 49 -17.60 4.44 -6.01
C THR A 49 -17.81 5.77 -6.74
N ILE A 50 -16.78 6.61 -6.82
CA ILE A 50 -16.83 7.88 -7.57
C ILE A 50 -17.05 7.61 -9.06
N PHE A 51 -16.31 6.68 -9.65
CA PHE A 51 -16.43 6.33 -11.07
C PHE A 51 -17.85 5.84 -11.38
N ILE A 52 -18.38 4.90 -10.61
CA ILE A 52 -19.74 4.35 -10.80
C ILE A 52 -20.81 5.44 -10.69
N ASN A 53 -20.69 6.34 -9.72
CA ASN A 53 -21.74 7.31 -9.44
C ASN A 53 -21.67 8.58 -10.31
N LYS A 54 -20.47 8.99 -10.74
CA LYS A 54 -20.26 10.28 -11.42
C LYS A 54 -19.82 10.13 -12.87
N SER A 55 -18.94 9.18 -13.17
CA SER A 55 -18.34 9.04 -14.50
C SER A 55 -19.14 8.09 -15.39
N LEU A 56 -19.47 6.90 -14.88
CA LEU A 56 -20.16 5.85 -15.63
C LEU A 56 -21.50 6.29 -16.25
N PRO A 57 -22.36 7.08 -15.58
CA PRO A 57 -23.65 7.47 -16.17
C PRO A 57 -23.54 8.39 -17.39
N GLN A 58 -22.40 9.08 -17.55
CA GLN A 58 -22.16 10.02 -18.63
C GLN A 58 -21.24 9.46 -19.72
N LEU A 59 -20.60 8.32 -19.44
CA LEU A 59 -19.59 7.73 -20.31
C LEU A 59 -20.24 6.89 -21.41
N LYS A 60 -19.90 7.16 -22.67
CA LYS A 60 -20.27 6.31 -23.80
C LYS A 60 -19.12 5.38 -24.16
N GLU A 61 -19.44 4.27 -24.82
CA GLU A 61 -18.43 3.33 -25.31
C GLU A 61 -17.40 3.98 -26.25
N SER A 62 -17.85 4.97 -27.05
CA SER A 62 -16.98 5.76 -27.93
C SER A 62 -15.94 6.59 -27.18
N ASP A 63 -16.19 6.89 -25.91
CA ASP A 63 -15.34 7.77 -25.10
C ASP A 63 -14.24 6.98 -24.38
N VAL A 64 -14.34 5.66 -24.32
CA VAL A 64 -13.36 4.78 -23.63
C VAL A 64 -11.92 4.98 -24.10
N PRO A 65 -11.61 5.09 -25.40
CA PRO A 65 -10.23 5.36 -25.85
C PRO A 65 -9.71 6.71 -25.35
N VAL A 66 -10.57 7.73 -25.30
CA VAL A 66 -10.23 9.06 -24.81
C VAL A 66 -10.04 9.04 -23.30
N TRP A 67 -10.93 8.36 -22.57
CA TRP A 67 -10.83 8.15 -21.13
C TRP A 67 -9.50 7.49 -20.77
N ASN A 68 -9.18 6.34 -21.38
CA ASN A 68 -7.95 5.59 -21.09
C ASN A 68 -6.67 6.35 -21.47
N LYS A 69 -6.75 7.31 -22.38
CA LYS A 69 -5.62 8.18 -22.74
C LYS A 69 -5.31 9.21 -21.64
N TYR A 70 -6.35 9.76 -21.01
CA TYR A 70 -6.20 10.81 -19.99
C TYR A 70 -6.22 10.28 -18.55
N ASN A 71 -6.65 9.03 -18.34
CA ASN A 71 -6.65 8.37 -17.04
C ASN A 71 -5.62 7.23 -17.05
N THR A 72 -4.43 7.53 -16.51
CA THR A 72 -3.33 6.56 -16.44
C THR A 72 -3.60 5.47 -15.40
N ASP A 73 -4.16 5.86 -14.26
CA ASP A 73 -4.32 4.98 -13.09
C ASP A 73 -5.63 4.18 -13.11
N ILE A 74 -6.64 4.66 -13.87
CA ILE A 74 -7.96 4.03 -13.98
C ILE A 74 -8.25 3.76 -15.44
N LYS A 75 -8.07 2.51 -15.86
CA LYS A 75 -8.32 2.07 -17.23
C LYS A 75 -9.56 1.20 -17.31
N ILE A 76 -10.37 1.46 -18.33
CA ILE A 76 -11.50 0.62 -18.69
C ILE A 76 -11.01 -0.43 -19.67
N LEU A 77 -11.04 -1.68 -19.25
CA LEU A 77 -10.61 -2.83 -20.03
C LEU A 77 -11.82 -3.59 -20.59
N ALA A 78 -11.59 -4.39 -21.63
CA ALA A 78 -12.60 -5.31 -22.12
C ALA A 78 -13.03 -6.27 -20.98
N PRO A 79 -14.30 -6.71 -20.96
CA PRO A 79 -14.83 -7.54 -19.89
C PRO A 79 -14.01 -8.82 -19.77
N LYS A 80 -13.35 -8.99 -18.62
CA LYS A 80 -12.82 -10.28 -18.19
C LYS A 80 -13.91 -11.00 -17.41
N TYR A 81 -13.97 -12.33 -17.52
CA TYR A 81 -14.87 -13.15 -16.72
C TYR A 81 -14.43 -13.15 -15.24
N LEU A 82 -14.69 -12.05 -14.54
CA LEU A 82 -14.48 -11.92 -13.11
C LEU A 82 -15.81 -12.15 -12.42
N LYS A 83 -15.82 -13.08 -11.46
CA LYS A 83 -17.03 -13.41 -10.70
C LYS A 83 -17.32 -12.37 -9.63
N ASN A 84 -16.26 -11.85 -8.99
CA ASN A 84 -16.29 -10.87 -7.90
C ASN A 84 -15.14 -9.88 -8.06
N ASP A 85 -15.28 -8.71 -7.45
CA ASP A 85 -14.20 -7.75 -7.30
C ASP A 85 -13.07 -8.32 -6.44
N SER A 86 -11.83 -7.97 -6.75
CA SER A 86 -10.67 -8.37 -5.94
C SER A 86 -9.61 -7.30 -5.86
N ILE A 87 -9.09 -7.07 -4.65
CA ILE A 87 -7.92 -6.23 -4.42
C ILE A 87 -6.70 -7.12 -4.20
N PHE A 88 -5.64 -6.88 -4.96
CA PHE A 88 -4.42 -7.68 -4.89
C PHE A 88 -3.17 -6.85 -5.22
N TYR A 89 -2.01 -7.43 -4.96
CA TYR A 89 -0.73 -6.87 -5.37
C TYR A 89 -0.39 -7.25 -6.80
N ASN A 90 0.04 -6.28 -7.58
CA ASN A 90 0.62 -6.49 -8.89
C ASN A 90 1.95 -5.76 -8.99
N ILE A 91 2.89 -6.29 -9.78
CA ILE A 91 4.20 -5.67 -9.98
C ILE A 91 4.20 -5.03 -11.36
N HIS A 92 4.52 -3.74 -11.40
CA HIS A 92 4.72 -3.01 -12.65
C HIS A 92 6.15 -2.56 -12.76
N THR A 93 6.68 -2.61 -13.98
CA THR A 93 8.00 -2.06 -14.27
C THR A 93 7.87 -0.57 -14.58
N ASN A 94 8.54 0.27 -13.79
CA ASN A 94 8.66 1.68 -14.07
C ASN A 94 9.55 1.87 -15.30
N SER A 95 8.99 2.42 -16.38
CA SER A 95 9.72 2.60 -17.64
C SER A 95 10.87 3.62 -17.59
N LEU A 96 10.87 4.52 -16.59
CA LEU A 96 11.91 5.55 -16.43
C LEU A 96 13.08 5.03 -15.61
N GLU A 97 12.79 4.31 -14.52
CA GLU A 97 13.78 3.87 -13.54
C GLU A 97 14.20 2.41 -13.76
N GLN A 98 13.46 1.66 -14.61
CA GLN A 98 13.65 0.23 -14.85
C GLN A 98 13.53 -0.61 -13.58
N GLU A 99 12.75 -0.13 -12.61
CA GLU A 99 12.53 -0.79 -11.32
C GLU A 99 11.16 -1.48 -11.28
N GLU A 100 11.11 -2.61 -10.57
CA GLU A 100 9.87 -3.33 -10.29
C GLU A 100 9.20 -2.75 -9.04
N GLU A 101 8.02 -2.18 -9.22
CA GLU A 101 7.27 -1.50 -8.16
C GLU A 101 5.99 -2.29 -7.83
N PRO A 102 5.70 -2.55 -6.54
CA PRO A 102 4.46 -3.19 -6.13
C PRO A 102 3.32 -2.18 -6.06
N TYR A 103 2.25 -2.44 -6.82
CA TYR A 103 1.01 -1.68 -6.81
C TYR A 103 -0.11 -2.49 -6.15
N ARG A 104 -1.06 -1.76 -5.56
CA ARG A 104 -2.37 -2.29 -5.16
C ARG A 104 -3.34 -2.02 -6.29
N GLU A 105 -3.99 -3.07 -6.77
CA GLU A 105 -4.96 -2.98 -7.87
C GLU A 105 -6.32 -3.50 -7.42
N LEU A 106 -7.37 -2.85 -7.92
CA LEU A 106 -8.76 -3.28 -7.79
C LEU A 106 -9.27 -3.65 -9.18
N LEU A 107 -9.64 -4.91 -9.36
CA LEU A 107 -10.34 -5.42 -10.56
C LEU A 107 -11.80 -5.70 -10.26
#